data_AF-A0A374T975-F1
#
_entry.id   AF-A0A374T975-F1
#
_cell.length_a   1.000
_cell.length_b   1.000
_cell.length_c   1.000
_cell.angle_alpha   90.00
_cell.angle_beta   90.00
_cell.angle_gamma   90.00
#
_symmetry.space_group_name_H-M   'P 1'
#
loop_
_entity.id
_entity.type
_entity.pdbx_description
1 polymer ?
#
loop_
_entity_poly.entity_id
_entity_poly.type
_entity_poly.pdbx_seq_one_letter_code
_entity_poly.pdbx_strand_id
1 'polypeptide(L)'
;MKPIKVLELSEVDRLKLEKGYHNGPTHSFRIRCKSILLKSEGKSAPQIAEMLEVTVPTVYAWVKRYEENGIKGLETRPGQGRKPIMDCSDEEAVRMAIEEDRQSVSKAREAWQNATGKETSDITFKRF
;
A
#
# COMPACT_ATOMS: atom_id res chain seq x y z
N MET A 1 26.03 6.17 26.62
CA MET A 1 25.18 5.44 25.64
C MET A 1 23.72 5.65 26.02
N LYS A 2 22.85 6.01 25.07
CA LYS A 2 21.39 6.05 25.35
C LYS A 2 20.89 4.61 25.54
N PRO A 3 20.00 4.35 26.51
CA PRO A 3 19.47 3.01 26.73
C PRO A 3 18.71 2.53 25.50
N ILE A 4 18.88 1.25 25.14
CA ILE A 4 18.12 0.63 24.06
C ILE A 4 16.70 0.44 24.59
N LYS A 5 15.75 1.23 24.09
CA LYS A 5 14.32 0.97 24.33
C LYS A 5 13.95 -0.32 23.60
N VAL A 6 13.66 -1.38 24.35
CA VAL A 6 13.11 -2.63 23.82
C VAL A 6 11.61 -2.42 23.57
N LEU A 7 11.11 -2.98 22.47
CA LEU A 7 9.69 -2.97 22.17
C LEU A 7 9.06 -4.22 22.75
N GLU A 8 8.22 -4.06 23.77
CA GLU A 8 7.44 -5.16 24.33
C GLU A 8 6.35 -5.59 23.34
N LEU A 9 6.34 -6.87 22.98
CA LEU A 9 5.36 -7.45 22.06
C LEU A 9 4.55 -8.53 22.78
N SER A 10 3.23 -8.51 22.62
CA SER A 10 2.39 -9.65 23.00
C SER A 10 2.73 -10.87 22.12
N GLU A 11 2.55 -12.08 22.64
CA GLU A 11 2.74 -13.31 21.83
C GLU A 11 1.87 -13.30 20.57
N VAL A 12 0.65 -12.78 20.69
CA VAL A 12 -0.29 -12.65 19.56
C VAL A 12 0.28 -11.74 18.48
N ASP A 13 0.87 -10.61 18.86
CA ASP A 13 1.40 -9.66 17.89
C ASP A 13 2.74 -10.11 17.31
N ARG A 14 3.56 -10.81 18.11
CA ARG A 14 4.75 -11.49 17.62
C ARG A 14 4.40 -12.51 16.53
N LEU A 15 3.40 -13.37 16.77
CA LEU A 15 2.94 -14.34 15.77
C LEU A 15 2.41 -13.66 14.49
N LYS A 16 1.69 -12.53 14.62
CA LYS A 16 1.24 -11.75 13.45
C LYS A 16 2.41 -11.18 12.66
N LEU A 17 3.43 -10.65 13.34
CA LEU A 17 4.63 -10.10 12.70
C LEU A 17 5.47 -11.19 12.04
N GLU A 18 5.61 -12.37 12.66
CA GLU A 18 6.27 -13.52 12.06
C GLU A 18 5.53 -13.99 10.81
N LYS A 19 4.20 -14.14 10.86
CA LYS A 19 3.39 -14.44 9.68
C LYS A 19 3.53 -13.36 8.60
N GLY A 20 3.54 -12.09 8.98
CA GLY A 20 3.72 -10.96 8.08
C GLY A 20 5.11 -10.92 7.43
N TYR A 21 6.16 -11.35 8.15
CA TYR A 21 7.50 -11.46 7.61
C TYR A 21 7.62 -12.59 6.58
N HIS A 22 7.05 -13.76 6.83
CA HIS A 22 7.14 -14.91 5.93
C HIS A 22 6.21 -14.78 4.73
N ASN A 23 4.95 -14.39 4.96
CA ASN A 23 3.86 -14.47 3.97
C ASN A 23 3.36 -13.09 3.51
N GLY A 24 4.04 -12.02 3.90
CA GLY A 24 3.65 -10.66 3.55
C GLY A 24 3.58 -10.43 2.03
N PRO A 25 2.60 -9.65 1.54
CA PRO A 25 2.33 -9.51 0.11
C PRO A 25 3.42 -8.75 -0.65
N THR A 26 4.16 -7.87 0.04
CA THR A 26 5.22 -7.06 -0.56
C THR A 26 6.53 -7.20 0.21
N HIS A 27 7.66 -7.11 -0.51
CA HIS A 27 8.98 -7.14 0.11
C HIS A 27 9.11 -6.06 1.21
N SER A 28 8.67 -4.84 0.95
CA SER A 28 8.72 -3.74 1.93
C SER A 28 7.93 -4.05 3.20
N PHE A 29 6.75 -4.69 3.09
CA PHE A 29 5.98 -5.09 4.27
C PHE A 29 6.69 -6.15 5.09
N ARG A 30 7.29 -7.15 4.42
CA ARG A 30 8.07 -8.21 5.09
C ARG A 30 9.27 -7.63 5.85
N ILE A 31 10.05 -6.74 5.21
CA ILE A 31 11.19 -6.09 5.85
C ILE A 31 10.78 -5.21 7.03
N ARG A 32 9.65 -4.48 6.92
CA ARG A 32 9.08 -3.73 8.05
C ARG A 32 8.70 -4.65 9.20
N CYS A 33 8.06 -5.79 8.96
CA CYS A 33 7.75 -6.77 10.00
C CYS A 33 9.02 -7.30 10.68
N LYS A 34 10.04 -7.66 9.88
CA LYS A 34 11.36 -8.07 10.39
C LYS A 34 11.99 -7.00 11.28
N SER A 35 11.90 -5.72 10.90
CA SER A 35 12.46 -4.62 11.70
C SER A 35 11.87 -4.55 13.11
N ILE A 36 10.55 -4.78 13.25
CA ILE A 36 9.85 -4.76 14.54
C ILE A 36 10.22 -5.97 15.39
N LEU A 37 10.31 -7.17 14.78
CA LEU A 37 10.79 -8.37 15.47
C LEU A 37 12.20 -8.18 16.02
N LEU A 38 13.14 -7.71 15.19
CA LEU A 38 14.51 -7.42 15.63
C LEU A 38 14.56 -6.36 16.75
N LYS A 39 13.64 -5.39 16.72
CA LYS A 39 13.53 -4.37 17.76
C LYS A 39 13.05 -4.95 19.10
N SER A 40 12.13 -5.92 19.06
CA SER A 40 11.66 -6.65 20.25
C SER A 40 12.71 -7.59 20.83
N GLU A 41 13.64 -8.09 20.01
CA GLU A 41 14.81 -8.87 20.45
C GLU A 41 15.91 -8.00 21.10
N GLY A 42 15.67 -6.70 21.25
CA GLY A 42 16.61 -5.77 21.88
C GLY A 42 17.71 -5.26 20.96
N LYS A 43 17.60 -5.44 19.63
CA LYS A 43 18.55 -4.83 18.70
C LYS A 43 18.35 -3.30 18.64
N SER A 44 19.46 -2.58 18.52
CA SER A 44 19.43 -1.12 18.37
C SER A 44 19.01 -0.71 16.96
N ALA A 45 18.45 0.49 16.79
CA ALA A 45 18.04 0.97 15.46
C ALA A 45 19.20 1.02 14.44
N PRO A 46 20.45 1.39 14.82
CA PRO A 46 21.60 1.29 13.91
C PRO A 46 21.91 -0.13 13.46
N GLN A 47 21.89 -1.12 14.37
CA GLN A 47 22.12 -2.53 14.02
C GLN A 47 21.03 -3.06 13.08
N ILE A 48 19.77 -2.70 13.33
CA ILE A 48 18.65 -3.09 12.46
C ILE A 48 18.80 -2.44 11.08
N ALA A 49 19.21 -1.17 11.02
CA ALA A 49 19.43 -0.44 9.80
C ALA A 49 20.52 -1.11 8.94
N GLU A 50 21.62 -1.52 9.56
CA GLU A 50 22.70 -2.27 8.91
C GLU A 50 22.22 -3.65 8.42
N MET A 51 21.53 -4.43 9.27
CA MET A 51 21.02 -5.76 8.92
C MET A 51 19.97 -5.77 7.79
N LEU A 52 19.24 -4.68 7.62
CA LEU A 52 18.17 -4.54 6.63
C LEU A 52 18.56 -3.64 5.46
N GLU A 53 19.80 -3.15 5.41
CA GLU A 53 20.32 -2.23 4.40
C GLU A 53 19.43 -0.98 4.20
N VAL A 54 18.96 -0.40 5.31
CA VAL A 54 18.15 0.82 5.32
C VAL A 54 18.79 1.89 6.19
N THR A 55 18.21 3.10 6.16
CA THR A 55 18.69 4.19 7.01
C THR A 55 18.10 4.10 8.43
N VAL A 56 18.85 4.57 9.43
CA VAL A 56 18.38 4.60 10.83
C VAL A 56 17.05 5.36 11.01
N PRO A 57 16.83 6.54 10.37
CA PRO A 57 15.54 7.23 10.43
C PRO A 57 14.37 6.38 9.90
N THR A 58 14.60 5.52 8.90
CA THR A 58 13.58 4.61 8.38
C THR A 58 13.13 3.60 9.44
N VAL A 59 14.07 3.03 10.20
CA VAL A 59 13.75 2.11 11.29
C VAL A 59 12.93 2.82 12.37
N TYR A 60 13.32 4.03 12.78
CA TYR A 60 12.54 4.81 13.75
C TYR A 60 11.13 5.12 13.24
N ALA A 61 10.98 5.47 11.97
CA ALA A 61 9.67 5.72 11.37
C ALA A 61 8.78 4.46 11.38
N TRP A 62 9.34 3.28 11.13
CA TRP A 62 8.59 2.02 11.19
C TRP A 62 8.19 1.65 12.61
N VAL A 63 9.10 1.79 13.58
CA VAL A 63 8.80 1.54 15.01
C VAL A 63 7.69 2.48 15.48
N LYS A 64 7.80 3.79 15.19
CA LYS A 64 6.76 4.76 15.54
C LYS A 64 5.40 4.40 14.93
N ARG A 65 5.37 4.06 13.64
CA ARG A 65 4.14 3.65 12.96
C ARG A 65 3.50 2.39 13.57
N TYR A 66 4.34 1.45 14.01
CA TYR A 66 3.88 0.25 14.70
C TYR A 66 3.35 0.56 16.10
N GLU A 67 4.03 1.40 16.89
CA GLU A 67 3.53 1.84 18.20
C GLU A 67 2.16 2.55 18.09
N GLU A 68 1.93 3.32 17.02
CA GLU A 68 0.67 4.05 16.80
C GLU A 68 -0.48 3.19 16.26
N ASN A 69 -0.21 2.23 15.37
CA ASN A 69 -1.24 1.54 14.58
C ASN A 69 -1.09 0.01 14.52
N GLY A 70 -0.16 -0.56 15.30
CA GLY A 70 0.20 -1.97 15.25
C GLY A 70 0.67 -2.42 13.86
N ILE A 71 0.36 -3.67 13.52
CA ILE A 71 0.77 -4.27 12.24
C ILE A 71 0.18 -3.54 11.01
N LYS A 72 -1.04 -2.99 11.11
CA LYS A 72 -1.65 -2.17 10.06
C LYS A 72 -0.80 -0.93 9.76
N GLY A 73 -0.13 -0.41 10.79
CA GLY A 73 0.84 0.66 10.67
C GLY A 73 2.01 0.37 9.73
N LEU A 74 2.32 -0.91 9.45
CA LEU A 74 3.42 -1.30 8.57
C LEU A 74 3.02 -1.42 7.09
N GLU A 75 1.74 -1.41 6.79
CA GLU A 75 1.24 -1.49 5.42
C GLU A 75 1.67 -0.27 4.59
N THR A 76 1.80 -0.47 3.28
CA THR A 76 2.07 0.65 2.38
C THR A 76 0.81 1.50 2.30
N ARG A 77 0.94 2.77 2.68
CA ARG A 77 -0.16 3.73 2.59
C ARG A 77 -0.50 3.96 1.11
N PRO A 78 -1.77 4.26 0.78
CA PRO A 78 -2.14 4.66 -0.57
C PRO A 78 -1.27 5.84 -1.01
N GLY A 79 -0.86 5.83 -2.28
CA GLY A 79 -0.04 6.89 -2.86
C GLY A 79 -0.74 8.25 -2.83
N GLN A 80 0.05 9.33 -2.79
CA GLN A 80 -0.45 10.72 -2.71
C GLN A 80 -0.83 11.31 -4.08
N GLY A 81 -0.72 10.53 -5.16
CA GLY A 81 -1.04 10.99 -6.52
C GLY A 81 -2.54 11.15 -6.78
N ARG A 82 -2.88 11.95 -7.79
CA ARG A 82 -4.26 12.03 -8.31
C ARG A 82 -4.70 10.63 -8.73
N LYS A 83 -5.77 10.13 -8.12
CA LYS A 83 -6.36 8.85 -8.50
C LYS A 83 -6.83 8.92 -9.96
N PRO A 84 -6.71 7.81 -10.73
CA PRO A 84 -7.20 7.78 -12.09
C PRO A 84 -8.71 8.03 -12.10
N ILE A 85 -9.19 8.67 -13.16
CA ILE A 85 -10.63 8.97 -13.34
C ILE A 85 -11.40 7.66 -13.56
N MET A 86 -10.80 6.73 -14.30
CA MET A 86 -11.31 5.41 -14.60
C MET A 86 -10.47 4.35 -13.91
N ASP A 87 -11.10 3.33 -13.31
CA ASP A 87 -10.43 2.18 -12.70
C ASP A 87 -11.10 0.86 -13.11
N CYS A 88 -10.59 -0.28 -12.63
CA CYS A 88 -11.11 -1.59 -13.02
C CYS A 88 -12.60 -1.82 -12.68
N SER A 89 -13.20 -1.01 -11.80
CA SER A 89 -14.65 -1.08 -11.55
C SER A 89 -15.48 -0.54 -12.73
N ASP A 90 -14.88 0.26 -13.61
CA ASP A 90 -15.53 0.83 -14.77
C ASP A 90 -15.57 -0.12 -15.99
N GLU A 91 -14.89 -1.28 -15.93
CA GLU A 91 -14.76 -2.21 -17.08
C GLU A 91 -16.11 -2.63 -17.67
N GLU A 92 -17.07 -2.98 -16.82
CA GLU A 92 -18.39 -3.43 -17.29
C GLU A 92 -19.16 -2.28 -17.95
N ALA A 93 -19.15 -1.11 -17.33
CA ALA A 93 -19.83 0.07 -17.85
C ALA A 93 -19.21 0.53 -19.19
N VAL A 94 -17.88 0.46 -19.32
CA VAL A 94 -17.19 0.76 -20.58
C VAL A 94 -17.55 -0.26 -21.66
N ARG A 95 -17.60 -1.56 -21.32
CA ARG A 95 -17.99 -2.61 -22.28
C ARG A 95 -19.40 -2.39 -22.81
N MET A 96 -20.36 -2.14 -21.92
CA MET A 96 -21.75 -1.86 -22.31
C MET A 96 -21.85 -0.63 -23.22
N ALA A 97 -21.12 0.44 -22.90
CA ALA A 97 -21.12 1.66 -23.70
C ALA A 97 -20.51 1.47 -25.10
N ILE A 98 -19.47 0.63 -25.23
CA ILE A 98 -18.88 0.27 -26.53
C ILE A 98 -19.82 -0.65 -27.32
N GLU A 99 -20.53 -1.57 -26.65
CA GLU A 99 -21.49 -2.45 -27.32
C GLU A 99 -22.66 -1.68 -27.92
N GLU A 100 -23.12 -0.63 -27.26
CA GLU A 100 -24.18 0.27 -27.72
C GLU A 100 -23.75 1.09 -28.94
N ASP A 101 -22.54 1.67 -28.94
CA ASP A 101 -21.97 2.35 -30.11
C ASP A 101 -20.51 1.94 -30.36
N ARG A 102 -20.34 0.93 -31.21
CA ARG A 102 -19.04 0.36 -31.58
C ARG A 102 -18.22 1.24 -32.53
N GLN A 103 -18.84 2.23 -33.17
CA GLN A 103 -18.22 2.99 -34.25
C GLN A 103 -17.65 4.33 -33.79
N SER A 104 -18.10 4.85 -32.64
CA SER A 104 -17.69 6.16 -32.14
C SER A 104 -17.22 6.14 -30.68
N VAL A 105 -15.94 6.46 -30.48
CA VAL A 105 -15.35 6.62 -29.14
C VAL A 105 -16.01 7.75 -28.34
N SER A 106 -16.40 8.85 -28.98
CA SER A 106 -17.05 9.98 -28.28
C SER A 106 -18.41 9.58 -27.72
N LYS A 107 -19.18 8.80 -28.48
CA LYS A 107 -20.52 8.37 -28.06
C LYS A 107 -20.45 7.29 -26.98
N ALA A 108 -19.54 6.32 -27.11
CA ALA A 108 -19.27 5.35 -26.06
C ALA A 108 -18.78 6.05 -24.77
N ARG A 109 -17.95 7.09 -24.89
CA ARG A 109 -17.55 7.92 -23.76
C ARG A 109 -18.77 8.59 -23.12
N GLU A 110 -19.62 9.27 -23.89
CA GLU A 110 -20.82 9.95 -23.37
C GLU A 110 -21.78 8.98 -22.66
N ALA A 111 -22.02 7.80 -23.24
CA ALA A 111 -22.84 6.76 -22.61
C ALA A 111 -22.24 6.30 -21.27
N TRP A 112 -20.92 6.09 -21.21
CA TRP A 112 -20.22 5.77 -19.97
C TRP A 112 -20.26 6.91 -18.94
N GLN A 113 -20.10 8.16 -19.37
CA GLN A 113 -20.20 9.34 -18.50
C GLN A 113 -21.60 9.46 -17.90
N ASN A 114 -22.64 9.22 -18.70
CA ASN A 114 -24.03 9.23 -18.23
C ASN A 114 -24.31 8.09 -17.23
N ALA A 115 -23.72 6.92 -17.43
CA ALA A 115 -23.91 5.77 -16.54
C ALA A 115 -23.14 5.91 -15.21
N THR A 116 -21.94 6.47 -15.23
CA THR A 116 -21.04 6.53 -14.06
C THR A 116 -21.03 7.88 -13.34
N GLY A 117 -21.51 8.95 -13.99
CA GLY A 117 -21.41 10.33 -13.50
C GLY A 117 -19.98 10.88 -13.48
N LYS A 118 -19.01 10.17 -14.06
CA LYS A 118 -17.60 10.59 -14.14
C LYS A 118 -17.37 11.32 -15.46
N GLU A 119 -16.45 12.30 -15.48
CA GLU A 119 -16.07 13.01 -16.70
C GLU A 119 -14.62 12.73 -17.09
N THR A 120 -14.39 12.50 -18.38
CA THR A 120 -13.09 12.13 -18.95
C THR A 120 -12.92 12.65 -20.37
N SER A 121 -11.70 12.69 -20.88
CA SER A 121 -11.42 13.03 -22.28
C SER A 121 -11.53 11.79 -23.18
N ASP A 122 -11.77 11.97 -24.49
CA ASP A 122 -11.75 10.86 -25.46
C ASP A 122 -10.44 10.08 -25.42
N ILE A 123 -9.31 10.79 -25.25
CA ILE A 123 -7.97 10.18 -25.18
C ILE A 123 -7.85 9.31 -23.93
N THR A 124 -8.39 9.76 -22.79
CA THR A 124 -8.36 9.00 -21.53
C THR A 124 -9.28 7.79 -21.61
N PHE A 125 -10.50 7.95 -22.16
CA PHE A 125 -11.45 6.86 -22.36
C PHE A 125 -10.89 5.78 -23.31
N LYS A 126 -10.26 6.20 -24.41
CA LYS A 126 -9.64 5.28 -25.39
C LYS A 126 -8.42 4.51 -24.85
N ARG A 127 -7.77 5.02 -23.80
CA ARG A 127 -6.59 4.38 -23.17
C ARG A 127 -6.95 3.36 -22.11
N PHE A 128 -8.18 3.42 -21.61
CA PHE A 128 -8.73 2.45 -20.66
C PHE A 128 -9.00 1.13 -21.38
#